data_AF-A0A0B8WJL8-F1
#
_entry.id   AF-A0A0B8WJL8-F1
#
_cell.length_a   1.000
_cell.length_b   1.000
_cell.length_c   1.000
_cell.angle_alpha   90.00
_cell.angle_beta   90.00
_cell.angle_gamma   90.00
#
_symmetry.space_group_name_H-M   'P 1'
#
loop_
_entity.id
_entity.type
_entity.pdbx_description
1 polymer ?
#
loop_
_entity_poly.entity_id
_entity_poly.type
_entity_poly.pdbx_seq_one_letter_code
_entity_poly.pdbx_strand_id
1 'polypeptide(L)'
;MNLTNIPNDELTRRLEKLVRTERKITHLILQHINEIESRRLYADLGYDGMFSYLTKGLGYSESSAYRRIQSARLLRQIPEVAERLENGALNLSQLTQLNKCLREETRTSGIGATRIDTKALLKEIEHKNTYDTQKVLAKEFNQYPQKRTLIKPQSDASIRLEVTLSQEDFSDLSKARSLLSHSCPDGSWSDVISTLARKFIKTKMSVKTNHNQKKAI
;
A
#
# COMPACT_ATOMS: atom_id res chain seq x y z
N MET A 1 12.77 -29.33 14.06
CA MET A 1 13.76 -29.64 13.00
C MET A 1 15.03 -28.88 13.30
N ASN A 2 16.19 -29.54 13.28
CA ASN A 2 17.47 -28.84 13.37
C ASN A 2 17.96 -28.51 11.94
N LEU A 3 18.16 -27.21 11.65
CA LEU A 3 18.57 -26.72 10.32
C LEU A 3 20.09 -26.46 10.23
N THR A 4 20.82 -26.56 11.34
CA THR A 4 22.24 -26.13 11.41
C THR A 4 23.20 -26.95 10.55
N ASN A 5 22.81 -28.17 10.18
CA ASN A 5 23.68 -29.12 9.47
C ASN A 5 23.27 -29.30 8.00
N ILE A 6 22.39 -28.44 7.47
CA ILE A 6 21.93 -28.52 6.07
C ILE A 6 22.82 -27.62 5.20
N PRO A 7 23.35 -28.11 4.07
CA PRO A 7 24.07 -27.27 3.11
C PRO A 7 23.25 -26.06 2.63
N ASN A 8 23.90 -24.92 2.39
CA ASN A 8 23.23 -23.65 2.05
C ASN A 8 22.34 -23.75 0.79
N ASP A 9 22.78 -24.49 -0.22
CA ASP A 9 22.06 -24.70 -1.47
C ASP A 9 20.82 -25.59 -1.25
N GLU A 10 20.95 -26.63 -0.43
CA GLU A 10 19.84 -27.48 -0.03
C GLU A 10 18.81 -26.72 0.82
N LEU A 11 19.28 -25.92 1.78
CA LEU A 11 18.42 -25.09 2.62
C LEU A 11 17.60 -24.11 1.76
N THR A 12 18.24 -23.47 0.77
CA THR A 12 17.59 -22.54 -0.16
C THR A 12 16.54 -23.26 -1.01
N ARG A 13 16.88 -24.40 -1.63
CA ARG A 13 15.92 -25.20 -2.42
C ARG A 13 14.72 -25.68 -1.59
N ARG A 14 14.96 -26.08 -0.33
CA ARG A 14 13.90 -26.49 0.59
C ARG A 14 12.96 -25.32 0.90
N LEU A 15 13.51 -24.13 1.17
CA LEU A 15 12.72 -22.93 1.40
C LEU A 15 11.88 -22.55 0.18
N GLU A 16 12.47 -22.54 -1.02
CA GLU A 16 11.74 -22.25 -2.26
C GLU A 16 10.57 -23.22 -2.49
N LYS A 17 10.77 -24.51 -2.20
CA LYS A 17 9.72 -25.53 -2.28
C LYS A 17 8.60 -25.27 -1.27
N LEU A 18 8.95 -24.90 -0.04
CA LEU A 18 7.97 -24.54 1.00
C LEU A 18 7.16 -23.31 0.59
N VAL A 19 7.80 -22.27 0.05
CA VAL A 19 7.13 -21.05 -0.42
C VAL A 19 6.17 -21.36 -1.58
N ARG A 20 6.57 -22.20 -2.54
CA ARG A 20 5.65 -22.66 -3.61
C ARG A 20 4.46 -23.43 -3.05
N THR A 21 4.70 -24.27 -2.04
CA THR A 21 3.63 -25.04 -1.38
C THR A 21 2.71 -24.13 -0.59
N GLU A 22 3.24 -23.12 0.11
CA GLU A 22 2.48 -22.10 0.82
C GLU A 22 1.54 -21.34 -0.12
N ARG A 23 2.00 -20.96 -1.32
CA ARG A 23 1.16 -20.28 -2.32
C ARG A 23 0.01 -21.16 -2.80
N LYS A 24 0.26 -22.45 -3.06
CA LYS A 24 -0.78 -23.43 -3.41
C LYS A 24 -1.80 -23.60 -2.28
N ILE A 25 -1.33 -23.78 -1.04
CA ILE A 25 -2.20 -23.86 0.13
C ILE A 25 -3.02 -22.57 0.28
N THR A 26 -2.40 -21.42 0.05
CA THR A 26 -3.10 -20.12 0.08
C THR A 26 -4.21 -20.08 -0.96
N HIS A 27 -3.95 -20.48 -2.20
CA HIS A 27 -4.97 -20.58 -3.24
C HIS A 27 -6.14 -21.48 -2.81
N LEU A 28 -5.87 -22.68 -2.28
CA LEU A 28 -6.88 -23.59 -1.76
C LEU A 28 -7.69 -22.96 -0.62
N ILE A 29 -7.04 -22.26 0.31
CA ILE A 29 -7.72 -21.53 1.39
C ILE A 29 -8.69 -20.50 0.80
N LEU A 30 -8.29 -19.74 -0.23
CA LEU A 30 -9.17 -18.76 -0.86
C LEU A 30 -10.41 -19.42 -1.50
N GLN A 31 -10.25 -20.58 -2.13
CA GLN A 31 -11.37 -21.36 -2.67
C GLN A 31 -12.33 -21.81 -1.56
N HIS A 32 -11.81 -22.31 -0.44
CA HIS A 32 -12.64 -22.74 0.69
C HIS A 32 -13.35 -21.57 1.37
N ILE A 33 -12.67 -20.42 1.50
CA ILE A 33 -13.31 -19.18 1.98
C ILE A 33 -14.49 -18.82 1.08
N ASN A 34 -14.33 -18.93 -0.24
CA ASN A 34 -15.41 -18.66 -1.17
C ASN A 34 -16.59 -19.62 -0.98
N GLU A 35 -16.34 -20.90 -0.78
CA GLU A 35 -17.41 -21.91 -0.63
C GLU A 35 -18.11 -21.80 0.73
N ILE A 36 -17.36 -21.58 1.80
CA ILE A 36 -17.90 -21.34 3.14
C ILE A 36 -18.76 -20.08 3.16
N GLU A 37 -18.32 -19.02 2.47
CA GLU A 37 -19.07 -17.77 2.37
C GLU A 37 -20.35 -17.94 1.54
N SER A 38 -20.31 -18.72 0.44
CA SER A 38 -21.49 -18.94 -0.42
C SER A 38 -22.57 -19.76 0.28
N ARG A 39 -22.18 -20.80 1.02
CA ARG A 39 -23.06 -21.67 1.81
C ARG A 39 -23.44 -21.08 3.16
N ARG A 40 -22.82 -19.97 3.55
CA ARG A 40 -22.98 -19.32 4.88
C ARG A 40 -22.68 -20.25 6.06
N LEU A 41 -21.76 -21.21 5.92
CA LEU A 41 -21.45 -22.17 6.99
C LEU A 41 -20.88 -21.49 8.24
N TYR A 42 -20.33 -20.28 8.12
CA TYR A 42 -19.91 -19.47 9.27
C TYR A 42 -21.08 -19.16 10.23
N ALA A 43 -22.32 -19.08 9.72
CA ALA A 43 -23.50 -18.80 10.52
C ALA A 43 -23.93 -20.03 11.33
N ASP A 44 -23.89 -21.23 10.72
CA ASP A 44 -24.15 -22.50 11.41
C ASP A 44 -23.13 -22.76 12.52
N LEU A 45 -21.92 -22.25 12.36
CA LEU A 45 -20.85 -22.29 13.36
C LEU A 45 -20.95 -21.16 14.41
N GLY A 46 -21.99 -20.32 14.36
CA GLY A 46 -22.25 -19.28 15.36
C GLY A 46 -21.48 -17.96 15.19
N TYR A 47 -20.97 -17.67 13.99
CA TYR A 47 -20.25 -16.42 13.71
C TYR A 47 -21.11 -15.43 12.91
N ASP A 48 -20.99 -14.14 13.21
CA ASP A 48 -21.74 -13.04 12.55
C ASP A 48 -21.38 -12.83 11.06
N GLY A 49 -20.33 -13.49 10.58
CA GLY A 49 -19.85 -13.32 9.21
C GLY A 49 -18.51 -14.00 8.96
N MET A 50 -18.14 -14.11 7.68
CA MET A 50 -16.88 -14.71 7.26
C MET A 50 -15.65 -14.07 7.94
N PHE A 51 -15.68 -12.74 8.16
CA PHE A 51 -14.60 -12.04 8.86
C PHE A 51 -14.47 -12.50 10.32
N SER A 52 -15.57 -12.56 11.06
CA SER A 52 -15.57 -13.03 12.46
C SER A 52 -15.15 -14.49 12.55
N TYR A 53 -15.52 -15.33 11.57
CA TYR A 53 -15.09 -16.72 11.54
C TYR A 53 -13.57 -16.85 11.30
N LEU A 54 -13.01 -16.11 10.34
CA LEU A 54 -11.56 -16.13 10.10
C LEU A 54 -10.77 -15.61 11.31
N THR A 55 -11.23 -14.57 11.99
CA THR A 55 -10.50 -13.96 13.11
C THR A 55 -10.70 -14.72 14.42
N LYS A 56 -11.95 -14.94 14.85
CA LYS A 56 -12.25 -15.59 16.13
C LYS A 56 -12.20 -17.12 16.05
N GLY A 57 -12.58 -17.71 14.92
CA GLY A 57 -12.63 -19.17 14.75
C GLY A 57 -11.33 -19.79 14.26
N LEU A 58 -10.65 -19.14 13.30
CA LEU A 58 -9.40 -19.66 12.71
C LEU A 58 -8.14 -18.91 13.15
N GLY A 59 -8.26 -17.91 14.04
CA GLY A 59 -7.12 -17.23 14.65
C GLY A 59 -6.33 -16.31 13.72
N TYR A 60 -6.88 -15.92 12.56
CA TYR A 60 -6.22 -14.93 11.72
C TYR A 60 -6.24 -13.55 12.38
N SER A 61 -5.14 -12.80 12.24
CA SER A 61 -5.18 -11.36 12.48
C SER A 61 -6.18 -10.67 11.53
N GLU A 62 -6.76 -9.57 11.95
CA GLU A 62 -7.74 -8.81 11.15
C GLU A 62 -7.21 -8.47 9.75
N SER A 63 -5.95 -8.02 9.66
CA SER A 63 -5.29 -7.69 8.39
C SER A 63 -5.07 -8.92 7.50
N SER A 64 -4.84 -10.09 8.10
CA SER A 64 -4.69 -11.36 7.38
C SER A 64 -6.04 -11.88 6.87
N ALA A 65 -7.08 -11.82 7.71
CA ALA A 65 -8.44 -12.19 7.37
C ALA A 65 -9.00 -11.29 6.25
N TYR A 66 -8.82 -9.98 6.38
CA TYR A 66 -9.26 -9.00 5.38
C TYR A 66 -8.65 -9.28 4.00
N ARG A 67 -7.32 -9.47 3.94
CA ARG A 67 -6.62 -9.77 2.67
C ARG A 67 -7.12 -11.05 2.03
N ARG A 68 -7.34 -12.11 2.82
CA ARG A 68 -7.88 -13.38 2.33
C ARG A 68 -9.30 -13.24 1.80
N ILE A 69 -10.18 -12.53 2.50
CA ILE A 69 -11.55 -12.30 2.03
C ILE A 69 -11.56 -11.49 0.73
N GLN A 70 -10.81 -10.38 0.65
CA GLN A 70 -10.77 -9.58 -0.59
C GLN A 70 -10.17 -10.38 -1.75
N SER A 71 -9.10 -11.14 -1.51
CA SER A 71 -8.47 -11.97 -2.54
C SER A 71 -9.36 -13.13 -2.97
N ALA A 72 -10.09 -13.76 -2.05
CA ALA A 72 -11.05 -14.82 -2.37
C ALA A 72 -12.18 -14.29 -3.27
N ARG A 73 -12.73 -13.12 -2.94
CA ARG A 73 -13.77 -12.48 -3.75
C ARG A 73 -13.27 -12.12 -5.14
N LEU A 74 -12.04 -11.61 -5.27
CA LEU A 74 -11.43 -11.35 -6.57
C LEU A 74 -11.20 -12.64 -7.35
N LEU A 75 -10.71 -13.70 -6.69
CA LEU A 75 -10.52 -15.02 -7.28
C LEU A 75 -11.83 -15.62 -7.82
N ARG A 76 -12.96 -15.39 -7.12
CA ARG A 76 -14.29 -15.81 -7.58
C ARG A 76 -14.71 -15.09 -8.86
N GLN A 77 -14.36 -13.81 -8.99
CA GLN A 77 -14.67 -13.00 -10.18
C GLN A 77 -13.71 -13.29 -11.34
N ILE A 78 -12.44 -13.57 -11.04
CA ILE A 78 -11.37 -13.76 -12.03
C ILE A 78 -10.55 -15.00 -11.65
N PRO A 79 -10.99 -16.20 -12.08
CA PRO A 79 -10.31 -17.46 -11.76
C PRO A 79 -8.85 -17.53 -12.25
N GLU A 80 -8.50 -16.80 -13.31
CA GLU A 80 -7.13 -16.71 -13.88
C GLU A 80 -6.08 -16.19 -12.89
N VAL A 81 -6.51 -15.55 -11.79
CA VAL A 81 -5.63 -15.13 -10.70
C VAL A 81 -5.00 -16.33 -9.96
N ALA A 82 -5.62 -17.51 -10.01
CA ALA A 82 -5.14 -18.72 -9.34
C ALA A 82 -3.69 -19.05 -9.73
N GLU A 83 -3.43 -19.20 -11.03
CA GLU A 83 -2.12 -19.58 -11.55
C GLU A 83 -1.05 -18.53 -11.19
N ARG A 84 -1.42 -17.25 -11.31
CA ARG A 84 -0.55 -16.11 -10.99
C ARG A 84 -0.21 -16.02 -9.50
N LEU A 85 -1.12 -16.45 -8.62
CA LEU A 85 -0.87 -16.55 -7.18
C LEU A 85 0.06 -17.73 -6.88
N GLU A 86 -0.19 -18.89 -7.50
CA GLU A 86 0.59 -20.11 -7.26
C GLU A 86 2.03 -19.99 -7.75
N ASN A 87 2.25 -19.42 -8.93
CA ASN A 87 3.59 -19.20 -9.49
C ASN A 87 4.31 -18.00 -8.82
N GLY A 88 3.58 -17.16 -8.08
CA GLY A 88 4.11 -16.01 -7.35
C GLY A 88 4.29 -14.74 -8.19
N ALA A 89 3.67 -14.66 -9.37
CA ALA A 89 3.56 -13.43 -10.14
C ALA A 89 2.72 -12.39 -9.42
N LEU A 90 1.71 -12.83 -8.66
CA LEU A 90 0.86 -12.00 -7.81
C LEU A 90 0.85 -12.48 -6.35
N ASN A 91 0.51 -11.58 -5.44
CA ASN A 91 0.35 -11.87 -4.02
C ASN A 91 -0.94 -11.26 -3.44
N LEU A 92 -1.35 -11.73 -2.25
CA LEU A 92 -2.60 -11.29 -1.58
C LEU A 92 -2.70 -9.77 -1.41
N SER A 93 -1.60 -9.06 -1.19
CA SER A 93 -1.63 -7.60 -1.02
C SER A 93 -2.04 -6.91 -2.32
N GLN A 94 -1.48 -7.34 -3.46
CA GLN A 94 -1.84 -6.81 -4.78
C GLN A 94 -3.30 -7.11 -5.13
N LEU A 95 -3.75 -8.34 -4.90
CA LEU A 95 -5.14 -8.75 -5.13
C LEU A 95 -6.12 -7.94 -4.25
N THR A 96 -5.75 -7.70 -3.00
CA THR A 96 -6.55 -6.88 -2.08
C THR A 96 -6.66 -5.43 -2.53
N GLN A 97 -5.55 -4.83 -2.98
CA GLN A 97 -5.53 -3.46 -3.50
C GLN A 97 -6.37 -3.33 -4.77
N LEU A 98 -6.22 -4.27 -5.70
CA LEU A 98 -7.00 -4.30 -6.94
C LEU A 98 -8.49 -4.44 -6.66
N ASN A 99 -8.90 -5.41 -5.82
CA ASN A 99 -10.30 -5.58 -5.46
C ASN A 99 -10.89 -4.35 -4.79
N LYS A 100 -10.11 -3.65 -3.96
CA LYS A 100 -10.53 -2.39 -3.34
C LYS A 100 -10.82 -1.32 -4.40
N CYS A 101 -9.90 -1.12 -5.36
CA CYS A 101 -10.07 -0.12 -6.42
C CYS A 101 -11.28 -0.44 -7.31
N LEU A 102 -11.45 -1.71 -7.70
CA LEU A 102 -12.62 -2.16 -8.48
C LEU A 102 -13.95 -1.88 -7.76
N ARG A 103 -14.01 -2.11 -6.44
CA ARG A 103 -15.21 -1.83 -5.63
C ARG A 103 -15.47 -0.33 -5.48
N GLU A 104 -14.43 0.47 -5.30
CA GLU A 104 -14.54 1.93 -5.20
C GLU A 104 -15.01 2.56 -6.52
N GLU A 105 -14.49 2.08 -7.65
CA GLU A 105 -14.90 2.51 -8.99
C GLU A 105 -16.37 2.18 -9.26
N THR A 106 -16.78 0.94 -8.98
CA THR A 106 -18.17 0.49 -9.15
C THR A 106 -19.14 1.36 -8.32
N ARG A 107 -18.73 1.77 -7.11
CA ARG A 107 -19.53 2.63 -6.23
C ARG A 107 -19.61 4.08 -6.73
N THR A 108 -18.54 4.60 -7.31
CA THR A 108 -18.42 6.02 -7.68
C THR A 108 -19.00 6.30 -9.06
N SER A 109 -18.73 5.41 -10.02
CA SER A 109 -19.07 5.61 -11.43
C SER A 109 -20.46 5.07 -11.79
N GLY A 110 -21.08 4.22 -10.94
CA GLY A 110 -22.43 3.65 -11.14
C GLY A 110 -22.56 2.68 -12.32
N ILE A 111 -21.62 2.73 -13.26
CA ILE A 111 -21.36 1.76 -14.31
C ILE A 111 -20.50 0.68 -13.66
N GLY A 112 -20.92 -0.59 -13.77
CA GLY A 112 -20.10 -1.72 -13.31
C GLY A 112 -18.69 -1.65 -13.92
N ALA A 113 -17.76 -2.43 -13.38
CA ALA A 113 -16.36 -2.53 -13.82
C ALA A 113 -16.12 -2.82 -15.33
N THR A 114 -17.16 -2.77 -16.17
CA THR A 114 -17.25 -2.96 -17.60
C THR A 114 -16.29 -2.11 -18.45
N ARG A 115 -15.69 -1.04 -17.90
CA ARG A 115 -14.67 -0.24 -18.62
C ARG A 115 -13.22 -0.65 -18.33
N ILE A 116 -12.95 -1.36 -17.24
CA ILE A 116 -11.58 -1.67 -16.83
C ILE A 116 -11.22 -3.08 -17.25
N ASP A 117 -10.24 -3.20 -18.15
CA ASP A 117 -9.65 -4.49 -18.49
C ASP A 117 -8.82 -4.99 -17.30
N THR A 118 -9.51 -5.68 -16.40
CA THR A 118 -8.90 -6.20 -15.18
C THR A 118 -7.84 -7.26 -15.50
N LYS A 119 -7.94 -7.95 -16.66
CA LYS A 119 -6.95 -8.96 -17.07
C LYS A 119 -5.64 -8.30 -17.51
N ALA A 120 -5.73 -7.22 -18.29
CA ALA A 120 -4.57 -6.42 -18.66
C ALA A 120 -3.91 -5.82 -17.42
N LEU A 121 -4.71 -5.27 -16.51
CA LEU A 121 -4.22 -4.68 -15.26
C LEU A 121 -3.53 -5.70 -14.35
N LEU A 122 -4.09 -6.91 -14.23
CA LEU A 122 -3.45 -8.01 -13.51
C LEU A 122 -2.06 -8.31 -14.07
N LYS A 123 -1.90 -8.30 -15.41
CA LYS A 123 -0.61 -8.53 -16.06
C LYS A 123 0.37 -7.40 -15.81
N GLU A 124 -0.12 -6.16 -15.80
CA GLU A 124 0.74 -5.00 -15.52
C GLU A 124 1.29 -5.03 -14.09
N ILE A 125 0.52 -5.48 -13.10
CA ILE A 125 0.97 -5.50 -11.70
C ILE A 125 1.82 -6.72 -11.31
N GLU A 126 2.04 -7.68 -12.21
CA GLU A 126 2.88 -8.86 -11.92
C GLU A 126 4.30 -8.46 -11.53
N HIS A 127 4.86 -9.14 -10.52
CA HIS A 127 6.23 -8.95 -10.02
C HIS A 127 6.57 -7.53 -9.55
N LYS A 128 5.59 -6.62 -9.47
CA LYS A 128 5.79 -5.27 -8.93
C LYS A 128 5.79 -5.27 -7.41
N ASN A 129 6.58 -4.38 -6.82
CA ASN A 129 6.50 -4.11 -5.39
C ASN A 129 5.22 -3.33 -5.05
N THR A 130 4.99 -3.10 -3.76
CA THR A 130 3.81 -2.37 -3.26
C THR A 130 3.68 -0.97 -3.85
N TYR A 131 4.77 -0.22 -3.97
CA TYR A 131 4.76 1.15 -4.48
C TYR A 131 4.41 1.20 -5.97
N ASP A 132 5.05 0.37 -6.78
CA ASP A 132 4.80 0.31 -8.22
C ASP A 132 3.40 -0.24 -8.53
N THR A 133 2.90 -1.20 -7.73
CA THR A 133 1.51 -1.67 -7.82
C THR A 133 0.55 -0.51 -7.57
N GLN A 134 0.74 0.25 -6.49
CA GLN A 134 -0.12 1.40 -6.17
C GLN A 134 -0.08 2.47 -7.27
N LYS A 135 1.10 2.74 -7.85
CA LYS A 135 1.25 3.69 -8.95
C LYS A 135 0.44 3.27 -10.19
N VAL A 136 0.51 2.00 -10.57
CA VAL A 136 -0.25 1.46 -11.70
C VAL A 136 -1.76 1.56 -11.44
N LEU A 137 -2.22 1.11 -10.27
CA LEU A 137 -3.63 1.18 -9.90
C LEU A 137 -4.14 2.64 -9.84
N ALA A 138 -3.36 3.56 -9.27
CA ALA A 138 -3.77 4.97 -9.20
C ALA A 138 -3.95 5.59 -10.59
N LYS A 139 -3.07 5.24 -11.54
CA LYS A 139 -3.16 5.68 -12.93
C LYS A 139 -4.41 5.11 -13.63
N GLU A 140 -4.62 3.80 -13.52
CA GLU A 140 -5.70 3.11 -14.23
C GLU A 140 -7.09 3.54 -13.73
N PHE A 141 -7.25 3.68 -12.42
CA PHE A 141 -8.50 4.08 -11.79
C PHE A 141 -8.74 5.59 -11.78
N ASN A 142 -7.94 6.37 -12.53
CA ASN A 142 -7.98 7.84 -12.54
C ASN A 142 -8.11 8.43 -11.13
N GLN A 143 -7.39 7.84 -10.16
CA GLN A 143 -7.39 8.33 -8.79
C GLN A 143 -6.62 9.64 -8.80
N TYR A 144 -7.34 10.74 -9.04
CA TYR A 144 -6.75 12.06 -9.01
C TYR A 144 -6.04 12.23 -7.67
N PRO A 145 -4.81 12.76 -7.66
CA PRO A 145 -4.13 13.08 -6.42
C PRO A 145 -5.03 14.04 -5.66
N GLN A 146 -5.66 13.54 -4.60
CA GLN A 146 -6.33 14.37 -3.62
C GLN A 146 -5.21 15.22 -3.03
N LYS A 147 -5.08 16.47 -3.49
CA LYS A 147 -4.17 17.48 -2.91
C LYS A 147 -4.71 17.93 -1.54
N ARG A 148 -5.09 16.96 -0.72
CA ARG A 148 -5.66 17.18 0.60
C ARG A 148 -4.50 17.15 1.57
N THR A 149 -4.12 18.34 2.01
CA THR A 149 -3.23 18.47 3.15
C THR A 149 -4.01 18.03 4.40
N LEU A 150 -3.54 17.00 5.08
CA LEU A 150 -4.07 16.62 6.39
C LEU A 150 -3.12 17.13 7.46
N ILE A 151 -3.69 17.91 8.40
CA ILE A 151 -3.01 18.43 9.57
C ILE A 151 -3.68 17.82 10.78
N LYS A 152 -2.97 16.94 11.50
CA LYS A 152 -3.50 16.27 12.68
C LYS A 152 -2.68 16.67 13.92
N PRO A 153 -3.26 17.39 14.90
CA PRO A 153 -2.59 17.62 16.17
C PRO A 153 -2.36 16.28 16.89
N GLN A 154 -1.23 16.15 17.56
CA GLN A 154 -0.87 14.98 18.36
C GLN A 154 -0.96 15.32 19.85
N SER A 155 -0.99 14.28 20.70
CA SER A 155 -1.10 14.42 22.15
C SER A 155 0.07 15.18 22.79
N ASP A 156 1.24 15.17 22.15
CA ASP A 156 2.46 15.88 22.58
C ASP A 156 2.57 17.29 21.96
N ALA A 157 1.48 17.82 21.42
CA ALA A 157 1.41 19.09 20.67
C ALA A 157 2.21 19.11 19.35
N SER A 158 2.81 17.99 18.93
CA SER A 158 3.37 17.88 17.58
C SER A 158 2.26 17.89 16.52
N ILE A 159 2.62 18.25 15.29
CA ILE A 159 1.67 18.33 14.18
C ILE A 159 2.10 17.33 13.11
N ARG A 160 1.23 16.37 12.80
CA ARG A 160 1.41 15.48 11.65
C ARG A 160 0.90 16.18 10.39
N LEU A 161 1.80 16.40 9.43
CA LEU A 161 1.52 16.94 8.11
C LEU A 161 1.59 15.81 7.07
N GLU A 162 0.46 15.51 6.41
CA GLU A 162 0.43 14.64 5.24
C GLU A 162 0.16 15.50 4.00
N VAL A 163 1.03 15.42 2.99
CA VAL A 163 0.95 16.18 1.74
C VAL A 163 1.18 15.28 0.54
N THR A 164 0.54 15.60 -0.59
CA THR A 164 0.77 14.96 -1.89
C THR A 164 1.56 15.91 -2.77
N LEU A 165 2.75 15.50 -3.21
CA LEU A 165 3.66 16.26 -4.05
C LEU A 165 3.65 15.70 -5.48
N SER A 166 3.88 16.56 -6.48
CA SER A 166 4.17 16.07 -7.83
C SER A 166 5.54 15.39 -7.88
N GLN A 167 5.81 14.64 -8.95
CA GLN A 167 7.13 14.03 -9.16
C GLN A 167 8.24 15.09 -9.25
N GLU A 168 7.95 16.23 -9.88
CA GLU A 168 8.86 17.37 -9.98
C GLU A 168 9.12 17.98 -8.60
N ASP A 169 8.07 18.29 -7.84
CA ASP A 169 8.18 18.84 -6.48
C ASP A 169 8.98 17.91 -5.55
N PHE A 170 8.73 16.60 -5.60
CA PHE A 170 9.45 15.63 -4.76
C PHE A 170 10.91 15.47 -5.18
N SER A 171 11.21 15.56 -6.48
CA SER A 171 12.58 15.59 -6.99
C SER A 171 13.33 16.81 -6.44
N ASP A 172 12.72 17.98 -6.46
CA ASP A 172 13.35 19.20 -5.94
C ASP A 172 13.52 19.17 -4.42
N LEU A 173 12.55 18.62 -3.70
CA LEU A 173 12.65 18.39 -2.25
C LEU A 173 13.76 17.38 -1.91
N SER A 174 13.94 16.35 -2.74
CA SER A 174 15.03 15.37 -2.61
C SER A 174 16.40 15.99 -2.87
N LYS A 175 16.53 16.83 -3.91
CA LYS A 175 17.76 17.60 -4.15
C LYS A 175 18.08 18.51 -2.96
N ALA A 176 17.07 19.20 -2.44
CA ALA A 176 17.21 20.06 -1.27
C ALA A 176 17.68 19.30 -0.02
N ARG A 177 17.14 18.09 0.22
CA ARG A 177 17.60 17.19 1.28
C ARG A 177 19.07 16.82 1.13
N SER A 178 19.51 16.44 -0.08
CA SER A 178 20.91 16.10 -0.35
C SER A 178 21.85 17.27 -0.05
N LEU A 179 21.47 18.49 -0.45
CA LEU A 179 22.23 19.72 -0.16
C LEU A 179 22.28 20.09 1.33
N LEU A 180 21.32 19.61 2.12
CA LEU A 180 21.21 19.84 3.56
C LEU A 180 21.75 18.68 4.40
N SER A 181 22.35 17.66 3.79
CA SER A 181 22.89 16.48 4.48
C SER A 181 23.87 16.81 5.62
N HIS A 182 24.70 17.84 5.47
CA HIS A 182 25.59 18.32 6.53
C HIS A 182 24.88 19.08 7.66
N SER A 183 23.68 19.62 7.42
CA SER A 183 22.91 20.41 8.40
C SER A 183 21.80 19.61 9.09
N CYS A 184 21.46 18.41 8.58
CA CYS A 184 20.42 17.53 9.10
C CYS A 184 20.94 16.07 9.14
N PRO A 185 21.65 15.67 10.21
CA PRO A 185 22.34 14.36 10.29
C PRO A 185 21.40 13.15 10.15
N ASP A 186 20.19 13.25 10.73
CA ASP A 186 19.21 12.15 10.72
C ASP A 186 18.43 12.04 9.41
N GLY A 187 18.53 13.06 8.54
CA GLY A 187 17.88 13.07 7.23
C GLY A 187 16.35 12.99 7.26
N SER A 188 15.71 13.24 8.41
CA SER A 188 14.25 13.24 8.51
C SER A 188 13.66 14.35 7.65
N TRP A 189 12.58 14.04 6.92
CA TRP A 189 11.87 15.04 6.12
C TRP A 189 11.30 16.18 6.96
N SER A 190 10.99 15.95 8.25
CA SER A 190 10.58 17.02 9.18
C SER A 190 11.65 18.09 9.33
N ASP A 191 12.91 17.68 9.43
CA ASP A 191 14.03 18.57 9.72
C ASP A 191 14.48 19.30 8.46
N VAL A 192 14.45 18.60 7.32
CA VAL A 192 14.68 19.19 6.00
C VAL A 192 13.66 20.30 5.75
N ILE A 193 12.36 20.01 5.92
CA ILE A 193 11.29 20.99 5.72
C ILE A 193 11.43 22.16 6.70
N SER A 194 11.71 21.88 7.97
CA SER A 194 11.90 22.92 9.00
C SER A 194 13.09 23.82 8.69
N THR A 195 14.20 23.26 8.23
CA THR A 195 15.42 24.00 7.89
C THR A 195 15.22 24.85 6.64
N LEU A 196 14.55 24.31 5.60
CA LEU A 196 14.17 25.07 4.42
C LEU A 196 13.26 26.25 4.78
N ALA A 197 12.23 26.01 5.61
CA ALA A 197 11.32 27.06 6.07
C ALA A 197 12.07 28.15 6.86
N ARG A 198 12.94 27.77 7.81
CA ARG A 198 13.75 28.73 8.58
C ARG A 198 14.69 29.55 7.70
N LYS A 199 15.37 28.92 6.73
CA LYS A 199 16.23 29.62 5.76
C LYS A 199 15.41 30.61 4.93
N PHE A 200 14.25 30.21 4.42
CA PHE A 200 13.37 31.08 3.64
C PHE A 200 12.86 32.27 4.46
N ILE A 201 12.40 32.03 5.70
CA ILE A 201 11.96 33.09 6.62
C ILE A 201 13.11 34.06 6.89
N LYS A 202 14.32 33.57 7.20
CA LYS A 202 15.51 34.41 7.44
C LYS A 202 15.83 35.31 6.24
N THR A 203 15.81 34.76 5.03
CA THR A 203 16.06 35.52 3.79
C THR A 203 14.98 36.56 3.52
N LYS A 204 13.70 36.25 3.76
CA LYS A 204 12.61 37.23 3.55
C LYS A 204 12.55 38.30 4.63
N MET A 205 12.90 37.97 5.88
CA MET A 205 12.95 38.95 6.97
C MET A 205 14.15 39.90 6.83
N SER A 206 15.33 39.42 6.42
CA SER A 206 16.50 40.29 6.16
C SER A 206 16.27 41.28 5.01
N VAL A 207 15.52 40.87 3.98
CA VAL A 207 15.15 41.74 2.85
C VAL A 207 14.14 42.82 3.24
N LYS A 208 13.18 42.54 4.13
CA LYS A 208 12.23 43.54 4.64
C LYS A 208 12.90 44.62 5.49
N THR A 209 13.89 44.25 6.32
CA THR A 209 14.65 45.21 7.12
C THR A 209 15.44 46.19 6.24
N ASN A 210 16.05 45.72 5.15
CA ASN A 210 16.79 46.56 4.21
C ASN A 210 15.87 47.48 3.36
N HIS A 211 14.64 47.06 3.06
CA HIS A 211 13.70 47.88 2.28
C HIS A 211 13.06 49.01 3.12
N ASN A 212 12.87 48.80 4.43
CA ASN A 212 12.38 49.84 5.34
C ASN A 212 13.44 50.88 5.71
N GLN A 213 14.73 50.54 5.68
CA GLN A 213 15.82 51.51 5.90
C GLN A 213 16.05 52.44 4.70
N LYS A 214 15.74 52.01 3.46
CA LYS A 214 15.87 52.85 2.25
C LYS A 214 14.70 53.82 2.00
N LYS A 215 13.59 53.71 2.72
CA LYS A 215 12.45 54.64 2.65
C LYS A 215 12.46 55.71 3.76
N ALA A 216 13.40 55.63 4.69
CA ALA A 216 13.57 56.57 5.79
C ALA A 216 14.73 57.57 5.58
N ILE A 217 15.21 57.69 4.33
CA ILE A 217 16.23 58.66 3.89
C ILE A 217 15.64 59.46 2.74
#